data_AF-A0A969PGP4-F1
#
_entry.id   AF-A0A969PGP4-F1
#
_cell.length_a   1.000
_cell.length_b   1.000
_cell.length_c   1.000
_cell.angle_alpha   90.00
_cell.angle_beta   90.00
_cell.angle_gamma   90.00
#
_symmetry.space_group_name_H-M   'P 1'
#
loop_
_entity.id
_entity.type
_entity.pdbx_description
1 polymer ?
#
loop_
_entity_poly.entity_id
_entity_poly.type
_entity_poly.pdbx_seq_one_letter_code
_entity_poly.pdbx_strand_id
1 'polypeptide(L)'
;MMARENDGRPRQKRRRGVLLTSHGLERLQKAKNEAEEQENGGHRYTLEALNERTGLAVDTLMKVFGGEAAVDKQTLKICFSAFNLILEPKDYYQPELQSEAQLNLVDSSHLEFEPEVPEGQVPVDSDFYIERSPIELNCYKAILQPGALIRIKAPRRMGKTSLMSRILHYGNQQGYQTVPINFQLADRELFYDLDKFLQWFCANVSLGVQMPNHLTDYWDDLFGSKISCKIYLEQYLLAKIERPLVLGLDDVDFLFQYPNLADDFFGLLRAWHEEAKNRDIWKKLRLVVVHSSEVYIPLNVNQSPFNVGLPIELPEFTAEQIQDLAKRHGFNWSNQQIEKLISLVGGQPDLVRLAFYSLWQQEVTLEQLLSGSLTVLSRIYNDRLQRQLWNLQQKQSGLTDAFAKVVMSKEPVELDLAQAFKLQSLGLVRLRGDRAIPSCELYAQYFRSYFNGGV
;
A
#
# COMPACT_ATOMS: atom_id res chain seq x y z
N MET A 1 -6.56 -58.70 -34.80
CA MET A 1 -6.17 -57.77 -35.87
C MET A 1 -6.44 -56.35 -35.37
N MET A 2 -5.36 -55.67 -35.01
CA MET A 2 -5.17 -54.21 -34.85
C MET A 2 -6.10 -53.40 -33.94
N ALA A 3 -5.53 -53.05 -32.78
CA ALA A 3 -5.83 -51.84 -32.03
C ALA A 3 -5.67 -50.60 -32.92
N ARG A 4 -6.55 -49.60 -32.75
CA ARG A 4 -6.34 -48.26 -33.30
C ARG A 4 -6.03 -47.31 -32.14
N GLU A 5 -4.76 -46.90 -32.11
CA GLU A 5 -4.24 -45.79 -31.33
C GLU A 5 -5.00 -44.51 -31.67
N ASN A 6 -5.49 -43.81 -30.65
CA ASN A 6 -6.03 -42.46 -30.79
C ASN A 6 -4.91 -41.49 -30.43
N ASP A 7 -4.20 -41.02 -31.47
CA ASP A 7 -3.07 -40.09 -31.41
C ASP A 7 -3.53 -38.75 -30.77
N GLY A 8 -3.24 -38.60 -29.48
CA GLY A 8 -3.50 -37.42 -28.68
C GLY A 8 -2.58 -36.26 -29.07
N ARG A 9 -2.79 -35.67 -30.25
CA ARG A 9 -2.13 -34.41 -30.61
C ARG A 9 -2.84 -33.25 -29.91
N PRO A 10 -2.15 -32.47 -29.05
CA PRO A 10 -2.74 -31.30 -28.43
C PRO A 10 -3.12 -30.26 -29.51
N ARG A 11 -4.37 -29.80 -29.46
CA ARG A 11 -4.89 -28.73 -30.33
C ARG A 11 -4.02 -27.48 -30.16
N GLN A 12 -3.33 -27.12 -31.23
CA GLN A 12 -2.46 -25.95 -31.35
C GLN A 12 -3.24 -24.68 -30.98
N LYS A 13 -2.91 -24.05 -29.83
CA LYS A 13 -3.47 -22.76 -29.41
C LYS A 13 -3.27 -21.73 -30.52
N ARG A 14 -4.36 -21.16 -31.02
CA ARG A 14 -4.33 -20.12 -32.06
C ARG A 14 -3.66 -18.85 -31.49
N ARG A 15 -2.42 -18.60 -31.95
CA ARG A 15 -1.72 -17.31 -31.97
C ARG A 15 -2.58 -16.27 -32.71
N ARG A 16 -2.53 -14.97 -32.37
CA ARG A 16 -2.71 -13.78 -33.25
C ARG A 16 -3.37 -12.58 -32.51
N GLY A 17 -2.63 -11.87 -31.69
CA GLY A 17 -3.00 -10.53 -31.23
C GLY A 17 -1.83 -9.56 -31.42
N VAL A 18 -2.11 -8.31 -31.77
CA VAL A 18 -1.18 -7.19 -31.81
C VAL A 18 -1.61 -6.15 -30.77
N LEU A 19 -0.63 -5.42 -30.23
CA LEU A 19 -0.83 -4.35 -29.26
C LEU A 19 -0.44 -3.02 -29.90
N LEU A 20 -1.14 -1.93 -29.57
CA LEU A 20 -0.72 -0.60 -29.97
C LEU A 20 0.57 -0.23 -29.23
N THR A 21 1.50 0.40 -29.94
CA THR A 21 2.62 1.11 -29.28
C THR A 21 2.09 2.38 -28.62
N SER A 22 2.86 2.96 -27.70
CA SER A 22 2.54 4.28 -27.12
C SER A 22 2.32 5.35 -28.21
N HIS A 23 3.18 5.36 -29.23
CA HIS A 23 3.03 6.22 -30.41
C HIS A 23 1.72 5.97 -31.19
N GLY A 24 1.35 4.70 -31.41
CA GLY A 24 0.12 4.36 -32.11
C GLY A 24 -1.14 4.77 -31.33
N LEU A 25 -1.14 4.58 -30.01
CA LEU A 25 -2.24 4.99 -29.13
C LEU A 25 -2.40 6.52 -29.11
N GLU A 26 -1.31 7.26 -29.00
CA GLU A 26 -1.32 8.73 -29.00
C GLU A 26 -1.90 9.29 -30.31
N ARG A 27 -1.48 8.74 -31.46
CA ARG A 27 -2.02 9.12 -32.77
C ARG A 27 -3.52 8.89 -32.86
N LEU A 28 -3.98 7.72 -32.41
CA LEU A 28 -5.39 7.37 -32.45
C LEU A 28 -6.23 8.25 -31.51
N GLN A 29 -5.74 8.53 -30.30
CA GLN A 29 -6.41 9.44 -29.36
C GLN A 29 -6.47 10.88 -29.89
N LYS A 30 -5.39 11.36 -30.52
CA LYS A 30 -5.37 12.69 -31.12
C LYS A 30 -6.42 12.82 -32.23
N ALA A 31 -6.46 11.87 -33.16
CA ALA A 31 -7.45 11.88 -34.25
C ALA A 31 -8.89 11.73 -33.73
N LYS A 32 -9.09 10.96 -32.66
CA LYS A 32 -10.38 10.88 -31.97
C LYS A 32 -10.80 12.25 -31.42
N ASN A 33 -9.92 12.93 -30.69
CA ASN A 33 -10.22 14.24 -30.11
C ASN A 33 -10.50 15.29 -31.21
N GLU A 34 -9.79 15.25 -32.33
CA GLU A 34 -10.05 16.13 -33.48
C GLU A 34 -11.42 15.86 -34.11
N ALA A 35 -11.82 14.59 -34.23
CA ALA A 35 -13.16 14.22 -34.70
C ALA A 35 -14.27 14.63 -33.71
N GLU A 36 -14.02 14.54 -32.40
CA GLU A 36 -14.95 15.03 -31.37
C GLU A 36 -15.22 16.54 -31.53
N GLU A 37 -14.17 17.33 -31.80
CA GLU A 37 -14.28 18.77 -32.02
C GLU A 37 -15.00 19.12 -33.34
N GLN A 38 -14.66 18.43 -34.43
CA GLN A 38 -15.15 18.77 -35.77
C GLN A 38 -16.53 18.20 -36.09
N GLU A 39 -16.85 17.01 -35.56
CA GLU A 39 -18.01 16.23 -35.97
C GLU A 39 -18.99 15.96 -34.82
N ASN A 40 -18.55 16.07 -33.56
CA ASN A 40 -19.39 15.81 -32.37
C ASN A 40 -19.62 17.05 -31.50
N GLY A 41 -19.43 18.25 -32.07
CA GLY A 41 -19.69 19.52 -31.38
C GLY A 41 -18.85 19.75 -30.12
N GLY A 42 -17.65 19.16 -30.05
CA GLY A 42 -16.75 19.23 -28.90
C GLY A 42 -17.09 18.25 -27.77
N HIS A 43 -18.10 17.39 -27.94
CA HIS A 43 -18.42 16.36 -26.95
C HIS A 43 -17.60 15.09 -27.15
N ARG A 44 -17.22 14.46 -26.03
CA ARG A 44 -16.53 13.16 -26.07
C ARG A 44 -17.44 12.08 -26.66
N TYR A 45 -16.88 11.22 -27.51
CA TYR A 45 -17.61 10.07 -28.01
C TYR A 45 -17.89 9.08 -26.88
N THR A 46 -19.16 8.69 -26.74
CA THR A 46 -19.54 7.53 -25.90
C THR A 46 -19.08 6.23 -26.55
N LEU A 47 -19.05 5.14 -25.78
CA LEU A 47 -18.69 3.83 -26.32
C LEU A 47 -19.69 3.35 -27.38
N GLU A 48 -20.95 3.74 -27.27
CA GLU A 48 -22.00 3.48 -28.27
C GLU A 48 -21.75 4.27 -29.56
N ALA A 49 -21.38 5.55 -29.46
CA ALA A 49 -21.05 6.36 -30.64
C ALA A 49 -19.77 5.85 -31.34
N LEU A 50 -18.78 5.37 -30.58
CA LEU A 50 -17.60 4.72 -31.13
C LEU A 50 -17.92 3.39 -31.80
N ASN A 51 -18.85 2.62 -31.23
CA ASN A 51 -19.34 1.37 -31.83
C ASN A 51 -20.00 1.66 -33.19
N GLU A 52 -20.90 2.63 -33.26
CA GLU A 52 -21.55 3.03 -34.52
C GLU A 52 -20.55 3.52 -35.57
N ARG A 53 -19.54 4.30 -35.15
CA ARG A 53 -18.51 4.84 -36.07
C ARG A 53 -17.54 3.77 -36.59
N THR A 54 -17.17 2.80 -35.76
CA THR A 54 -16.14 1.80 -36.09
C THR A 54 -16.69 0.45 -36.52
N GLY A 55 -17.95 0.15 -36.20
CA GLY A 55 -18.54 -1.19 -36.33
C GLY A 55 -17.94 -2.24 -35.41
N LEU A 56 -17.16 -1.85 -34.40
CA LEU A 56 -16.51 -2.74 -33.45
C LEU A 56 -17.34 -2.86 -32.16
N ALA A 57 -17.39 -4.07 -31.58
CA ALA A 57 -18.06 -4.28 -30.30
C ALA A 57 -17.44 -3.44 -29.19
N VAL A 58 -18.25 -3.00 -28.23
CA VAL A 58 -17.83 -2.13 -27.11
C VAL A 58 -16.64 -2.72 -26.34
N ASP A 59 -16.66 -4.02 -26.05
CA ASP A 59 -15.56 -4.73 -25.38
C ASP A 59 -14.24 -4.68 -26.18
N THR A 60 -14.32 -4.60 -27.50
CA THR A 60 -13.14 -4.50 -28.38
C THR A 60 -12.61 -3.07 -28.39
N LEU A 61 -13.49 -2.07 -28.40
CA LEU A 61 -13.11 -0.66 -28.30
C LEU A 61 -12.45 -0.34 -26.96
N MET A 62 -12.96 -0.90 -25.86
CA MET A 62 -12.32 -0.78 -24.55
C MET A 62 -10.89 -1.33 -24.56
N LYS A 63 -10.64 -2.45 -25.26
CA LYS A 63 -9.29 -3.02 -25.39
C LYS A 63 -8.35 -2.17 -26.25
N VAL A 64 -8.86 -1.63 -27.36
CA VAL A 64 -8.07 -0.77 -28.26
C VAL A 64 -7.68 0.54 -27.57
N PHE A 65 -8.63 1.23 -26.95
CA PHE A 65 -8.37 2.52 -26.29
C PHE A 65 -7.75 2.38 -24.90
N GLY A 66 -7.94 1.24 -24.23
CA GLY A 66 -7.31 0.92 -22.95
C GLY A 66 -5.86 0.47 -23.08
N GLY A 67 -5.41 -0.02 -24.25
CA GLY A 67 -4.01 -0.36 -24.50
C GLY A 67 -3.49 -1.62 -23.77
N GLU A 68 -4.29 -2.25 -22.93
CA GLU A 68 -3.88 -3.33 -22.01
C GLU A 68 -4.13 -4.75 -22.55
N ALA A 69 -4.75 -4.90 -23.73
CA ALA A 69 -5.10 -6.21 -24.26
C ALA A 69 -4.90 -6.33 -25.78
N ALA A 70 -4.31 -7.45 -26.22
CA ALA A 70 -4.01 -7.68 -27.62
C ALA A 70 -5.30 -7.90 -28.43
N VAL A 71 -5.41 -7.20 -29.56
CA VAL A 71 -6.52 -7.30 -30.52
C VAL A 71 -5.99 -7.79 -31.86
N ASP A 72 -6.83 -8.27 -32.77
CA ASP A 72 -6.34 -8.63 -34.09
C ASP A 72 -5.93 -7.37 -34.90
N LYS A 73 -5.02 -7.55 -35.86
CA LYS A 73 -4.50 -6.43 -36.67
C LYS A 73 -5.57 -5.78 -37.56
N GLN A 74 -6.63 -6.51 -37.91
CA GLN A 74 -7.72 -5.97 -38.73
C GLN A 74 -8.63 -5.05 -37.90
N THR A 75 -8.82 -5.35 -36.62
CA THR A 75 -9.48 -4.48 -35.64
C THR A 75 -8.75 -3.14 -35.51
N LEU A 76 -7.42 -3.12 -35.39
CA LEU A 76 -6.67 -1.86 -35.37
C LEU A 76 -6.79 -1.08 -36.67
N LYS A 77 -6.78 -1.75 -37.83
CA LYS A 77 -6.99 -1.10 -39.13
C LYS A 77 -8.36 -0.45 -39.24
N ILE A 78 -9.42 -1.16 -38.83
CA ILE A 78 -10.79 -0.65 -38.83
C ILE A 78 -10.88 0.59 -37.92
N CYS A 79 -10.33 0.48 -36.70
CA CYS A 79 -10.35 1.57 -35.74
C CYS A 79 -9.60 2.81 -36.25
N PHE A 80 -8.40 2.65 -36.81
CA PHE A 80 -7.64 3.77 -37.39
C PHE A 80 -8.36 4.40 -38.59
N SER A 81 -8.93 3.57 -39.47
CA SER A 81 -9.63 4.08 -40.66
C SER A 81 -10.89 4.89 -40.32
N ALA A 82 -11.57 4.56 -39.20
CA ALA A 82 -12.72 5.31 -38.72
C ALA A 82 -12.39 6.77 -38.32
N PHE A 83 -11.11 7.06 -38.08
CA PHE A 83 -10.59 8.41 -37.79
C PHE A 83 -9.68 8.93 -38.91
N ASN A 84 -9.85 8.43 -40.14
CA ASN A 84 -9.07 8.82 -41.32
C ASN A 84 -7.54 8.61 -41.17
N LEU A 85 -7.12 7.68 -40.30
CA LEU A 85 -5.72 7.30 -40.13
C LEU A 85 -5.39 6.02 -40.91
N ILE A 86 -4.15 5.94 -41.39
CA ILE A 86 -3.57 4.72 -41.95
C ILE A 86 -2.72 4.08 -40.85
N LEU A 87 -3.01 2.82 -40.51
CA LEU A 87 -2.23 2.07 -39.53
C LEU A 87 -0.83 1.75 -40.08
N GLU A 88 0.21 2.32 -39.46
CA GLU A 88 1.61 2.12 -39.85
C GLU A 88 2.29 1.02 -39.01
N PRO A 89 3.36 0.38 -39.51
CA PRO A 89 4.08 -0.67 -38.76
C PRO A 89 4.65 -0.23 -37.40
N LYS A 90 4.87 1.08 -37.19
CA LYS A 90 5.34 1.64 -35.92
C LYS A 90 4.22 1.85 -34.89
N ASP A 91 2.95 1.75 -35.30
CA ASP A 91 1.80 2.01 -34.43
C ASP A 91 1.40 0.77 -33.62
N TYR A 92 1.90 -0.41 -33.96
CA TYR A 92 1.59 -1.65 -33.25
C TYR A 92 2.79 -2.60 -33.26
N TYR A 93 2.85 -3.47 -32.26
CA TYR A 93 3.82 -4.55 -32.21
C TYR A 93 3.09 -5.87 -31.96
N GLN A 94 3.71 -6.96 -32.39
CA GLN A 94 3.25 -8.30 -32.05
C GLN A 94 4.11 -8.81 -30.90
N PRO A 95 3.54 -9.14 -29.73
CA PRO A 95 4.31 -9.77 -28.68
C PRO A 95 4.80 -11.13 -29.19
N GLU A 96 6.11 -11.25 -29.42
CA GLU A 96 6.75 -12.50 -29.81
C GLU A 96 6.89 -13.40 -28.57
N LEU A 97 6.23 -14.55 -28.60
CA LEU A 97 6.48 -15.62 -27.65
C LEU A 97 7.87 -16.20 -27.95
N GLN A 98 8.87 -15.82 -27.16
CA GLN A 98 10.14 -16.54 -27.12
C GLN A 98 9.85 -18.01 -26.76
N SER A 99 10.29 -18.95 -27.59
CA SER A 99 10.15 -20.37 -27.33
C SER A 99 11.03 -20.77 -26.13
N GLU A 100 10.42 -21.38 -25.12
CA GLU A 100 11.03 -21.87 -23.87
C GLU A 100 12.23 -22.82 -24.03
N ALA A 101 12.60 -23.20 -25.26
CA ALA A 101 13.72 -24.10 -25.55
C ALA A 101 15.05 -23.40 -25.90
N GLN A 102 15.09 -22.07 -26.03
CA GLN A 102 16.34 -21.32 -26.32
C GLN A 102 16.82 -20.41 -25.17
N LEU A 103 16.08 -20.38 -24.05
CA LEU A 103 16.42 -19.61 -22.84
C LEU A 103 17.51 -20.24 -21.96
N ASN A 104 18.11 -21.37 -22.37
CA ASN A 104 19.14 -22.05 -21.56
C ASN A 104 20.59 -21.78 -21.96
N LEU A 105 20.88 -20.82 -22.87
CA LEU A 105 22.27 -20.46 -23.22
C LEU A 105 22.47 -18.96 -23.49
N VAL A 106 21.70 -18.08 -22.83
CA VAL A 106 22.09 -16.67 -22.69
C VAL A 106 22.20 -16.38 -21.21
N ASP A 107 23.39 -15.99 -20.83
CA ASP A 107 23.86 -15.66 -19.49
C ASP A 107 22.78 -15.00 -18.62
N SER A 108 22.40 -15.65 -17.52
CA SER A 108 21.37 -15.23 -16.56
C SER A 108 21.77 -13.99 -15.74
N SER A 109 22.77 -13.22 -16.18
CA SER A 109 23.44 -12.19 -15.39
C SER A 109 22.81 -10.80 -15.49
N HIS A 110 21.82 -10.60 -16.37
CA HIS A 110 21.19 -9.29 -16.56
C HIS A 110 19.67 -9.40 -16.82
N LEU A 111 18.91 -9.81 -15.80
CA LEU A 111 17.55 -9.26 -15.65
C LEU A 111 17.71 -7.76 -15.37
N GLU A 112 17.06 -6.91 -16.16
CA GLU A 112 17.15 -5.46 -16.06
C GLU A 112 16.89 -5.02 -14.60
N PHE A 113 17.92 -4.39 -14.02
CA PHE A 113 17.95 -3.94 -12.64
C PHE A 113 17.08 -2.67 -12.50
N GLU A 114 15.76 -2.82 -12.44
CA GLU A 114 14.84 -1.70 -12.20
C GLU A 114 14.18 -1.82 -10.81
N PRO A 115 14.55 -0.97 -9.85
CA PRO A 115 13.89 -0.92 -8.56
C PRO A 115 12.48 -0.35 -8.70
N GLU A 116 11.54 -0.96 -7.97
CA GLU A 116 10.18 -0.42 -7.86
C GLU A 116 10.21 1.03 -7.31
N VAL A 117 9.26 1.86 -7.76
CA VAL A 117 9.07 3.20 -7.23
C VAL A 117 8.80 3.12 -5.72
N PRO A 118 9.50 3.89 -4.86
CA PRO A 118 9.42 3.79 -3.40
C PRO A 118 8.14 4.46 -2.85
N GLU A 119 6.99 3.92 -3.25
CA GLU A 119 5.66 4.37 -2.89
C GLU A 119 4.84 3.28 -2.21
N GLY A 120 3.97 3.71 -1.29
CA GLY A 120 3.00 2.84 -0.65
C GLY A 120 3.62 1.62 0.05
N GLN A 121 2.91 0.50 -0.10
CA GLN A 121 3.30 -0.80 0.44
C GLN A 121 4.34 -1.47 -0.45
N VAL A 122 5.37 -2.07 0.16
CA VAL A 122 6.32 -2.94 -0.54
C VAL A 122 5.64 -4.28 -0.88
N PRO A 123 5.57 -4.68 -2.16
CA PRO A 123 5.06 -5.97 -2.61
C PRO A 123 5.71 -7.14 -1.87
N VAL A 124 5.00 -8.26 -1.74
CA VAL A 124 5.48 -9.42 -0.96
C VAL A 124 6.69 -10.08 -1.63
N ASP A 125 6.71 -10.09 -2.95
CA ASP A 125 7.75 -10.61 -3.85
C ASP A 125 8.86 -9.60 -4.15
N SER A 126 8.80 -8.40 -3.59
CA SER A 126 9.82 -7.37 -3.80
C SER A 126 11.15 -7.73 -3.15
N ASP A 127 12.21 -7.73 -3.96
CA ASP A 127 13.59 -7.86 -3.50
C ASP A 127 14.01 -6.66 -2.61
N PHE A 128 13.28 -5.54 -2.62
CA PHE A 128 13.64 -4.35 -1.86
C PHE A 128 13.08 -4.31 -0.44
N TYR A 129 12.39 -5.37 0.00
CA TYR A 129 12.00 -5.49 1.41
C TYR A 129 13.14 -5.96 2.29
N ILE A 130 13.40 -5.17 3.34
CA ILE A 130 14.37 -5.51 4.37
C ILE A 130 13.63 -6.03 5.60
N GLU A 131 13.91 -7.29 5.94
CA GLU A 131 13.40 -7.90 7.16
C GLU A 131 14.00 -7.25 8.42
N ARG A 132 13.19 -7.16 9.46
CA ARG A 132 13.57 -6.64 10.77
C ARG A 132 13.58 -7.75 11.80
N SER A 133 14.45 -8.75 11.59
CA SER A 133 14.60 -9.87 12.50
C SER A 133 14.78 -9.39 13.96
N PRO A 134 14.04 -9.95 14.94
CA PRO A 134 13.15 -11.12 14.86
C PRO A 134 11.67 -10.79 14.63
N ILE A 135 11.30 -9.56 14.21
CA ILE A 135 9.91 -9.08 14.14
C ILE A 135 9.03 -9.97 13.26
N GLU A 136 9.43 -10.20 12.01
CA GLU A 136 8.68 -11.03 11.06
C GLU A 136 8.49 -12.44 11.60
N LEU A 137 9.56 -13.06 12.11
CA LEU A 137 9.54 -14.39 12.69
C LEU A 137 8.56 -14.48 13.88
N ASN A 138 8.54 -13.48 14.75
CA ASN A 138 7.62 -13.43 15.88
C ASN A 138 6.17 -13.29 15.40
N CYS A 139 5.91 -12.46 14.39
CA CYS A 139 4.59 -12.33 13.79
C CYS A 139 4.11 -13.64 13.15
N TYR A 140 4.99 -14.34 12.42
CA TYR A 140 4.69 -15.62 11.79
C TYR A 140 4.39 -16.71 12.82
N LYS A 141 5.13 -16.78 13.92
CA LYS A 141 4.83 -17.70 15.02
C LYS A 141 3.50 -17.37 15.69
N ALA A 142 3.24 -16.08 15.92
CA ALA A 142 2.05 -15.63 16.61
C ALA A 142 0.77 -15.85 15.79
N ILE A 143 0.79 -15.57 14.48
CA ILE A 143 -0.43 -15.64 13.67
C ILE A 143 -0.99 -17.07 13.54
N LEU A 144 -0.15 -18.08 13.76
CA LEU A 144 -0.58 -19.48 13.77
C LEU A 144 -1.31 -19.88 15.05
N GLN A 145 -1.16 -19.11 16.15
CA GLN A 145 -1.79 -19.44 17.43
C GLN A 145 -3.31 -19.19 17.42
N PRO A 146 -4.15 -20.09 17.96
CA PRO A 146 -5.58 -19.87 18.20
C PRO A 146 -5.92 -18.49 18.77
N GLY A 147 -6.83 -17.78 18.10
CA GLY A 147 -7.30 -16.46 18.52
C GLY A 147 -6.29 -15.33 18.41
N ALA A 148 -5.17 -15.49 17.69
CA ALA A 148 -4.10 -14.49 17.69
C ALA A 148 -4.58 -13.07 17.34
N LEU A 149 -4.03 -12.11 18.06
CA LEU A 149 -4.16 -10.68 17.81
C LEU A 149 -2.75 -10.09 17.76
N ILE A 150 -2.32 -9.60 16.60
CA ILE A 150 -1.05 -8.91 16.39
C ILE A 150 -1.34 -7.44 16.16
N ARG A 151 -0.60 -6.55 16.82
CA ARG A 151 -0.77 -5.10 16.70
C ARG A 151 0.51 -4.47 16.24
N ILE A 152 0.49 -3.88 15.05
CA ILE A 152 1.65 -3.23 14.45
C ILE A 152 1.52 -1.73 14.64
N LYS A 153 2.46 -1.15 15.39
CA LYS A 153 2.53 0.27 15.73
C LYS A 153 3.84 0.87 15.26
N ALA A 154 3.78 2.01 14.58
CA ALA A 154 4.93 2.83 14.21
C ALA A 154 4.47 4.16 13.60
N PRO A 155 5.35 5.17 13.45
CA PRO A 155 5.06 6.32 12.58
C PRO A 155 4.61 5.90 11.18
N ARG A 156 3.94 6.82 10.45
CA ARG A 156 3.61 6.56 9.04
C ARG A 156 4.87 6.22 8.25
N ARG A 157 4.71 5.36 7.23
CA ARG A 157 5.77 4.96 6.27
C ARG A 157 6.96 4.17 6.82
N MET A 158 6.85 3.65 8.03
CA MET A 158 7.79 2.66 8.58
C MET A 158 7.59 1.23 8.01
N GLY A 159 6.72 1.04 7.02
CA GLY A 159 6.47 -0.28 6.41
C GLY A 159 5.50 -1.18 7.20
N LYS A 160 4.55 -0.58 7.95
CA LYS A 160 3.54 -1.32 8.71
C LYS A 160 2.65 -2.18 7.81
N THR A 161 2.06 -1.59 6.77
CA THR A 161 1.27 -2.30 5.75
C THR A 161 2.10 -3.38 5.05
N SER A 162 3.37 -3.10 4.76
CA SER A 162 4.29 -4.09 4.16
C SER A 162 4.49 -5.32 5.04
N LEU A 163 4.56 -5.14 6.37
CA LEU A 163 4.61 -6.26 7.32
C LEU A 163 3.27 -6.98 7.41
N MET A 164 2.14 -6.25 7.49
CA MET A 164 0.81 -6.86 7.53
C MET A 164 0.58 -7.78 6.33
N SER A 165 0.85 -7.30 5.11
CA SER A 165 0.66 -8.08 3.90
C SER A 165 1.54 -9.33 3.84
N ARG A 166 2.74 -9.29 4.45
CA ARG A 166 3.59 -10.48 4.62
C ARG A 166 3.03 -11.47 5.64
N ILE A 167 2.43 -10.99 6.73
CA ILE A 167 1.76 -11.85 7.71
C ILE A 167 0.54 -12.52 7.07
N LEU A 168 -0.25 -11.77 6.30
CA LEU A 168 -1.39 -12.32 5.55
C LEU A 168 -0.92 -13.35 4.52
N HIS A 169 0.11 -13.03 3.73
CA HIS A 169 0.68 -13.95 2.77
C HIS A 169 1.18 -15.24 3.43
N TYR A 170 1.92 -15.12 4.54
CA TYR A 170 2.37 -16.28 5.31
C TYR A 170 1.18 -17.10 5.84
N GLY A 171 0.15 -16.46 6.38
CA GLY A 171 -1.08 -17.14 6.79
C GLY A 171 -1.74 -17.92 5.65
N ASN A 172 -1.78 -17.33 4.45
CA ASN A 172 -2.30 -17.98 3.26
C ASN A 172 -1.47 -19.21 2.86
N GLN A 173 -0.14 -19.12 2.91
CA GLN A 173 0.76 -20.26 2.68
C GLN A 173 0.55 -21.39 3.68
N GLN A 174 0.16 -21.08 4.93
CA GLN A 174 -0.21 -22.07 5.95
C GLN A 174 -1.66 -22.59 5.81
N GLY A 175 -2.35 -22.23 4.72
CA GLY A 175 -3.69 -22.68 4.40
C GLY A 175 -4.82 -21.90 5.06
N TYR A 176 -4.55 -20.72 5.63
CA TYR A 176 -5.59 -19.86 6.21
C TYR A 176 -6.24 -18.99 5.13
N GLN A 177 -7.51 -18.62 5.32
CA GLN A 177 -8.13 -17.55 4.56
C GLN A 177 -7.65 -16.21 5.10
N THR A 178 -7.33 -15.27 4.23
CA THR A 178 -6.81 -13.96 4.64
C THR A 178 -7.55 -12.84 3.94
N VAL A 179 -8.04 -11.87 4.69
CA VAL A 179 -8.82 -10.75 4.18
C VAL A 179 -8.20 -9.44 4.67
N PRO A 180 -7.58 -8.64 3.79
CA PRO A 180 -7.20 -7.27 4.11
C PRO A 180 -8.43 -6.37 4.03
N ILE A 181 -8.61 -5.50 5.03
CA ILE A 181 -9.63 -4.46 5.08
C ILE A 181 -8.90 -3.12 5.14
N ASN A 182 -9.11 -2.30 4.11
CA ASN A 182 -8.59 -0.94 4.06
C ASN A 182 -9.73 0.05 4.32
N PHE A 183 -9.68 0.74 5.45
CA PHE A 183 -10.72 1.71 5.83
C PHE A 183 -10.74 2.94 4.92
N GLN A 184 -9.71 3.21 4.13
CA GLN A 184 -9.74 4.29 3.13
C GLN A 184 -10.78 4.10 2.03
N LEU A 185 -11.24 2.85 1.81
CA LEU A 185 -12.24 2.52 0.81
C LEU A 185 -13.69 2.69 1.31
N ALA A 186 -13.89 2.95 2.61
CA ALA A 186 -15.22 3.21 3.15
C ALA A 186 -15.66 4.64 2.86
N ASP A 187 -16.92 4.79 2.44
CA ASP A 187 -17.56 6.10 2.32
C ASP A 187 -17.56 6.82 3.67
N ARG A 188 -17.29 8.13 3.64
CA ARG A 188 -17.19 8.93 4.87
C ARG A 188 -18.45 8.88 5.74
N GLU A 189 -19.61 8.73 5.12
CA GLU A 189 -20.90 8.66 5.81
C GLU A 189 -21.01 7.44 6.74
N LEU A 190 -20.32 6.34 6.41
CA LEU A 190 -20.31 5.11 7.22
C LEU A 190 -19.70 5.36 8.59
N PHE A 191 -18.71 6.25 8.70
CA PHE A 191 -18.01 6.46 9.98
C PHE A 191 -18.84 7.23 11.02
N TYR A 192 -19.96 7.83 10.61
CA TYR A 192 -20.88 8.51 11.53
C TYR A 192 -21.96 7.58 12.10
N ASP A 193 -22.08 6.36 11.57
CA ASP A 193 -23.14 5.41 11.90
C ASP A 193 -22.56 4.02 12.13
N LEU A 194 -22.48 3.61 13.41
CA LEU A 194 -21.93 2.32 13.80
C LEU A 194 -22.67 1.15 13.12
N ASP A 195 -23.98 1.25 12.93
CA ASP A 195 -24.75 0.17 12.34
C ASP A 195 -24.35 -0.06 10.88
N LYS A 196 -24.39 1.01 10.07
CA LYS A 196 -23.96 0.96 8.66
C LYS A 196 -22.50 0.57 8.51
N PHE A 197 -21.63 1.06 9.39
CA PHE A 197 -20.22 0.69 9.40
C PHE A 197 -20.02 -0.81 9.65
N LEU A 198 -20.69 -1.38 10.66
CA LEU A 198 -20.54 -2.81 10.96
C LEU A 198 -21.18 -3.70 9.88
N GLN A 199 -22.27 -3.26 9.26
CA GLN A 199 -22.83 -3.92 8.07
C GLN A 199 -21.82 -3.90 6.92
N TRP A 200 -21.26 -2.74 6.58
CA TRP A 200 -20.21 -2.61 5.57
C TRP A 200 -19.02 -3.51 5.88
N PHE A 201 -18.55 -3.50 7.12
CA PHE A 201 -17.43 -4.34 7.56
C PHE A 201 -17.73 -5.83 7.34
N CYS A 202 -18.89 -6.32 7.79
CA CYS A 202 -19.32 -7.70 7.60
C CYS A 202 -19.47 -8.09 6.13
N ALA A 203 -20.01 -7.20 5.30
CA ALA A 203 -20.11 -7.40 3.85
C ALA A 203 -18.74 -7.53 3.20
N ASN A 204 -17.77 -6.68 3.58
CA ASN A 204 -16.40 -6.76 3.06
C ASN A 204 -15.68 -8.02 3.51
N VAL A 205 -15.86 -8.46 4.76
CA VAL A 205 -15.30 -9.74 5.22
C VAL A 205 -15.90 -10.90 4.43
N SER A 206 -17.22 -10.90 4.20
CA SER A 206 -17.92 -11.93 3.42
C SER A 206 -17.38 -12.01 1.99
N LEU A 207 -17.24 -10.84 1.34
CA LEU A 207 -16.66 -10.73 0.01
C LEU A 207 -15.22 -11.27 -0.02
N GLY A 208 -14.40 -10.90 0.96
CA GLY A 208 -13.01 -11.34 1.07
C GLY A 208 -12.85 -12.85 1.26
N VAL A 209 -13.78 -13.50 1.96
CA VAL A 209 -13.80 -14.98 2.08
C VAL A 209 -14.58 -15.67 0.95
N GLN A 210 -15.02 -14.91 -0.06
CA GLN A 210 -15.80 -15.39 -1.21
C GLN A 210 -17.13 -16.06 -0.82
N MET A 211 -17.80 -15.51 0.20
CA MET A 211 -19.13 -15.95 0.64
C MET A 211 -20.19 -14.89 0.29
N PRO A 212 -21.42 -15.30 -0.02
CA PRO A 212 -22.51 -14.35 -0.25
C PRO A 212 -22.76 -13.46 0.98
N ASN A 213 -23.22 -12.24 0.73
CA ASN A 213 -23.66 -11.35 1.79
C ASN A 213 -25.05 -11.80 2.28
N HIS A 214 -25.17 -12.15 3.55
CA HIS A 214 -26.43 -12.57 4.20
C HIS A 214 -26.83 -11.64 5.34
N LEU A 215 -26.44 -10.36 5.31
CA LEU A 215 -26.75 -9.42 6.38
C LEU A 215 -28.25 -9.40 6.72
N THR A 216 -29.14 -9.46 5.71
CA THR A 216 -30.59 -9.47 5.92
C THR A 216 -31.10 -10.60 6.82
N ASP A 217 -30.39 -11.73 6.88
CA ASP A 217 -30.82 -12.92 7.61
C ASP A 217 -30.31 -12.94 9.06
N TYR A 218 -29.29 -12.14 9.36
CA TYR A 218 -28.54 -12.17 10.62
C TYR A 218 -28.46 -10.80 11.30
N TRP A 219 -28.95 -9.74 10.65
CA TRP A 219 -28.98 -8.39 11.18
C TRP A 219 -30.38 -8.06 11.70
N ASP A 220 -30.48 -7.89 13.01
CA ASP A 220 -31.75 -7.65 13.69
C ASP A 220 -31.63 -6.41 14.60
N ASP A 221 -32.54 -5.46 14.39
CA ASP A 221 -32.61 -4.19 15.13
C ASP A 221 -32.86 -4.40 16.63
N LEU A 222 -33.49 -5.50 17.04
CA LEU A 222 -33.79 -5.80 18.45
C LEU A 222 -32.53 -6.11 19.26
N PHE A 223 -31.51 -6.71 18.65
CA PHE A 223 -30.24 -7.04 19.32
C PHE A 223 -29.19 -5.92 19.22
N GLY A 224 -29.37 -5.00 18.26
CA GLY A 224 -28.43 -3.93 17.98
C GLY A 224 -27.18 -4.39 17.21
N SER A 225 -26.55 -3.43 16.54
CA SER A 225 -25.47 -3.65 15.55
C SER A 225 -24.29 -4.48 16.06
N LYS A 226 -23.87 -4.28 17.30
CA LYS A 226 -22.74 -5.01 17.92
C LYS A 226 -23.02 -6.50 18.08
N ILE A 227 -24.24 -6.85 18.50
CA ILE A 227 -24.64 -8.25 18.70
C ILE A 227 -24.90 -8.89 17.33
N SER A 228 -25.58 -8.19 16.42
CA SER A 228 -25.81 -8.63 15.04
C SER A 228 -24.49 -8.93 14.31
N CYS A 229 -23.49 -8.05 14.43
CA CYS A 229 -22.15 -8.26 13.90
C CYS A 229 -21.48 -9.52 14.47
N LYS A 230 -21.57 -9.71 15.80
CA LYS A 230 -21.04 -10.92 16.46
C LYS A 230 -21.73 -12.19 15.94
N ILE A 231 -23.06 -12.18 15.84
CA ILE A 231 -23.85 -13.31 15.35
C ILE A 231 -23.49 -13.63 13.90
N TYR A 232 -23.37 -12.61 13.04
CA TYR A 232 -22.98 -12.78 11.65
C TYR A 232 -21.61 -13.43 11.51
N LEU A 233 -20.61 -12.94 12.24
CA LEU A 233 -19.28 -13.55 12.23
C LEU A 233 -19.31 -14.97 12.78
N GLU A 234 -19.98 -15.20 13.90
CA GLU A 234 -19.94 -16.49 14.61
C GLU A 234 -20.75 -17.59 13.92
N GLN A 235 -22.02 -17.31 13.62
CA GLN A 235 -23.00 -18.30 13.17
C GLN A 235 -23.05 -18.45 11.64
N TYR A 236 -22.59 -17.44 10.90
CA TYR A 236 -22.54 -17.51 9.45
C TYR A 236 -21.11 -17.71 8.95
N LEU A 237 -20.23 -16.73 9.14
CA LEU A 237 -18.88 -16.77 8.54
C LEU A 237 -18.01 -17.87 9.17
N LEU A 238 -17.70 -17.77 10.46
CA LEU A 238 -16.81 -18.70 11.16
C LEU A 238 -17.38 -20.13 11.22
N ALA A 239 -18.71 -20.28 11.24
CA ALA A 239 -19.38 -21.57 11.21
C ALA A 239 -19.20 -22.29 9.87
N LYS A 240 -19.27 -21.57 8.74
CA LYS A 240 -19.21 -22.14 7.40
C LYS A 240 -17.79 -22.26 6.84
N ILE A 241 -16.84 -21.43 7.28
CA ILE A 241 -15.44 -21.58 6.86
C ILE A 241 -14.79 -22.80 7.54
N GLU A 242 -14.12 -23.61 6.72
CA GLU A 242 -13.35 -24.77 7.21
C GLU A 242 -11.97 -24.35 7.72
N ARG A 243 -11.39 -23.33 7.09
CA ARG A 243 -10.03 -22.84 7.36
C ARG A 243 -10.08 -21.62 8.30
N PRO A 244 -9.08 -21.43 9.18
CA PRO A 244 -8.97 -20.21 9.97
C PRO A 244 -8.94 -18.96 9.10
N LEU A 245 -9.48 -17.86 9.63
CA LEU A 245 -9.58 -16.56 8.97
C LEU A 245 -8.62 -15.56 9.63
N VAL A 246 -7.76 -14.94 8.84
CA VAL A 246 -6.92 -13.82 9.24
C VAL A 246 -7.47 -12.52 8.67
N LEU A 247 -7.90 -11.60 9.53
CA LEU A 247 -8.28 -10.25 9.13
C LEU A 247 -7.10 -9.30 9.34
N GLY A 248 -6.65 -8.68 8.25
CA GLY A 248 -5.69 -7.57 8.30
C GLY A 248 -6.43 -6.24 8.25
N LEU A 249 -6.40 -5.48 9.33
CA LEU A 249 -7.05 -4.18 9.45
C LEU A 249 -6.00 -3.09 9.28
N ASP A 250 -5.98 -2.46 8.10
CA ASP A 250 -5.01 -1.41 7.78
C ASP A 250 -5.59 -0.01 7.91
N ASP A 251 -4.73 0.95 8.22
CA ASP A 251 -5.09 2.35 8.42
C ASP A 251 -6.29 2.54 9.36
N VAL A 252 -6.34 1.78 10.47
CA VAL A 252 -7.40 1.96 11.49
C VAL A 252 -7.35 3.35 12.12
N ASP A 253 -6.27 4.09 11.87
CA ASP A 253 -6.10 5.49 12.23
C ASP A 253 -7.21 6.41 11.73
N PHE A 254 -7.87 6.06 10.62
CA PHE A 254 -9.01 6.84 10.12
C PHE A 254 -10.20 6.82 11.09
N LEU A 255 -10.41 5.69 11.77
CA LEU A 255 -11.53 5.52 12.70
C LEU A 255 -11.41 6.43 13.92
N PHE A 256 -10.18 6.79 14.29
CA PHE A 256 -9.92 7.68 15.42
C PHE A 256 -10.49 9.10 15.24
N GLN A 257 -10.78 9.53 14.02
CA GLN A 257 -11.49 10.80 13.78
C GLN A 257 -12.97 10.74 14.26
N TYR A 258 -13.45 9.54 14.62
CA TYR A 258 -14.81 9.23 15.02
C TYR A 258 -14.79 8.47 16.36
N PRO A 259 -14.58 9.15 17.51
CA PRO A 259 -14.27 8.51 18.78
C PRO A 259 -15.30 7.45 19.23
N ASN A 260 -16.60 7.74 19.09
CA ASN A 260 -17.66 6.80 19.46
C ASN A 260 -17.59 5.51 18.62
N LEU A 261 -17.39 5.64 17.31
CA LEU A 261 -17.23 4.51 16.40
C LEU A 261 -15.97 3.70 16.75
N ALA A 262 -14.86 4.40 16.97
CA ALA A 262 -13.59 3.80 17.34
C ALA A 262 -13.72 2.99 18.64
N ASP A 263 -14.25 3.58 19.71
CA ASP A 263 -14.43 2.91 21.00
C ASP A 263 -15.26 1.63 20.86
N ASP A 264 -16.38 1.71 20.15
CA ASP A 264 -17.26 0.55 19.95
C ASP A 264 -16.64 -0.54 19.09
N PHE A 265 -16.04 -0.18 17.95
CA PHE A 265 -15.42 -1.15 17.03
C PHE A 265 -14.18 -1.81 17.63
N PHE A 266 -13.30 -1.04 18.25
CA PHE A 266 -12.12 -1.57 18.91
C PHE A 266 -12.48 -2.42 20.13
N GLY A 267 -13.55 -2.05 20.86
CA GLY A 267 -14.15 -2.90 21.88
C GLY A 267 -14.60 -4.26 21.36
N LEU A 268 -15.19 -4.32 20.15
CA LEU A 268 -15.55 -5.57 19.49
C LEU A 268 -14.34 -6.44 19.16
N LEU A 269 -13.28 -5.86 18.57
CA LEU A 269 -12.05 -6.62 18.25
C LEU A 269 -11.45 -7.26 19.51
N ARG A 270 -11.43 -6.51 20.62
CA ARG A 270 -10.98 -7.03 21.92
C ARG A 270 -11.89 -8.16 22.40
N ALA A 271 -13.21 -7.97 22.35
CA ALA A 271 -14.16 -8.99 22.77
C ALA A 271 -13.98 -10.30 21.98
N TRP A 272 -13.82 -10.23 20.65
CA TRP A 272 -13.59 -11.39 19.81
C TRP A 272 -12.29 -12.12 20.14
N HIS A 273 -11.21 -11.38 20.43
CA HIS A 273 -9.95 -11.97 20.89
C HIS A 273 -10.09 -12.70 22.23
N GLU A 274 -10.84 -12.13 23.17
CA GLU A 274 -11.11 -12.75 24.47
C GLU A 274 -12.01 -14.00 24.35
N GLU A 275 -13.03 -13.97 23.49
CA GLU A 275 -13.90 -15.11 23.19
C GLU A 275 -13.11 -16.33 22.70
N ALA A 276 -12.05 -16.11 21.92
CA ALA A 276 -11.19 -17.19 21.42
C ALA A 276 -10.46 -17.97 22.53
N LYS A 277 -10.34 -17.41 23.75
CA LYS A 277 -9.76 -18.13 24.89
C LYS A 277 -10.71 -19.23 25.39
N ASN A 278 -12.01 -19.03 25.26
CA ASN A 278 -13.04 -19.89 25.86
C ASN A 278 -13.86 -20.67 24.83
N ARG A 279 -13.91 -20.22 23.56
CA ARG A 279 -14.80 -20.77 22.54
C ARG A 279 -14.04 -21.16 21.28
N ASP A 280 -14.16 -22.42 20.87
CA ASP A 280 -13.43 -22.97 19.74
C ASP A 280 -13.78 -22.33 18.40
N ILE A 281 -15.01 -21.85 18.23
CA ILE A 281 -15.41 -21.15 17.00
C ILE A 281 -14.60 -19.86 16.80
N TRP A 282 -14.35 -19.10 17.88
CA TRP A 282 -13.57 -17.87 17.85
C TRP A 282 -12.06 -18.14 17.75
N LYS A 283 -11.60 -19.35 18.09
CA LYS A 283 -10.24 -19.81 17.76
C LYS A 283 -10.00 -19.96 16.26
N LYS A 284 -11.00 -19.80 15.39
CA LYS A 284 -10.79 -19.68 13.93
C LYS A 284 -10.39 -18.27 13.49
N LEU A 285 -10.71 -17.23 14.26
CA LEU A 285 -10.40 -15.85 13.90
C LEU A 285 -8.99 -15.44 14.35
N ARG A 286 -8.26 -14.74 13.48
CA ARG A 286 -6.99 -14.09 13.74
C ARG A 286 -7.09 -12.64 13.31
N LEU A 287 -6.45 -11.75 14.05
CA LEU A 287 -6.47 -10.31 13.80
C LEU A 287 -5.05 -9.78 13.66
N VAL A 288 -4.81 -8.98 12.63
CA VAL A 288 -3.62 -8.13 12.49
C VAL A 288 -4.12 -6.70 12.39
N VAL A 289 -3.82 -5.87 13.39
CA VAL A 289 -4.29 -4.49 13.47
C VAL A 289 -3.11 -3.55 13.27
N VAL A 290 -3.15 -2.74 12.22
CA VAL A 290 -2.13 -1.76 11.90
C VAL A 290 -2.61 -0.37 12.32
N HIS A 291 -1.84 0.31 13.15
CA HIS A 291 -2.12 1.69 13.52
C HIS A 291 -0.84 2.52 13.60
N SER A 292 -0.97 3.82 13.37
CA SER A 292 0.11 4.77 13.49
C SER A 292 0.22 5.25 14.93
N SER A 293 1.42 5.66 15.32
CA SER A 293 1.62 6.36 16.60
C SER A 293 0.98 7.76 16.62
N GLU A 294 0.43 8.24 15.50
CA GLU A 294 0.00 9.62 15.23
C GLU A 294 -1.22 10.11 15.96
N VAL A 295 -2.01 9.18 16.46
CA VAL A 295 -3.31 9.49 17.02
C VAL A 295 -3.29 9.12 18.49
N TYR A 296 -2.99 10.11 19.32
CA TYR A 296 -3.23 10.03 20.76
C TYR A 296 -4.73 10.21 20.99
N ILE A 297 -5.44 9.10 21.21
CA ILE A 297 -6.80 9.14 21.75
C ILE A 297 -6.80 8.38 23.06
N PRO A 298 -7.33 8.97 24.13
CA PRO A 298 -7.63 8.25 25.34
C PRO A 298 -8.82 7.31 25.05
N LEU A 299 -8.55 6.17 24.41
CA LEU A 299 -9.49 5.06 24.39
C LEU A 299 -9.64 4.56 25.83
N ASN A 300 -10.84 4.13 26.21
CA ASN A 300 -11.03 3.52 27.52
C ASN A 300 -10.08 2.32 27.64
N VAL A 301 -9.19 2.35 28.65
CA VAL A 301 -8.12 1.36 28.87
C VAL A 301 -8.65 -0.08 28.86
N ASN A 302 -9.87 -0.27 29.34
CA ASN A 302 -10.52 -1.57 29.44
C ASN A 302 -11.22 -2.04 28.15
N GLN A 303 -11.47 -1.14 27.21
CA GLN A 303 -12.11 -1.43 25.92
C GLN A 303 -11.12 -1.47 24.75
N SER A 304 -9.91 -0.94 24.96
CA SER A 304 -8.87 -0.91 23.95
C SER A 304 -8.30 -2.31 23.63
N PRO A 305 -8.32 -2.74 22.35
CA PRO A 305 -7.60 -3.92 21.89
C PRO A 305 -6.09 -3.66 21.90
N PHE A 306 -5.65 -2.40 22.01
CA PHE A 306 -4.24 -2.00 22.05
C PHE A 306 -3.52 -2.37 23.36
N ASN A 307 -4.21 -3.02 24.30
CA ASN A 307 -3.64 -3.53 25.54
C ASN A 307 -3.57 -5.07 25.61
N VAL A 308 -3.98 -5.78 24.55
CA VAL A 308 -3.98 -7.26 24.49
C VAL A 308 -3.29 -7.77 23.22
N GLY A 309 -3.03 -9.06 23.10
CA GLY A 309 -2.30 -9.63 21.96
C GLY A 309 -0.82 -9.25 21.91
N LEU A 310 -0.15 -9.56 20.79
CA LEU A 310 1.27 -9.30 20.56
C LEU A 310 1.50 -7.87 20.05
N PRO A 311 2.13 -6.96 20.83
CA PRO A 311 2.56 -5.66 20.33
C PRO A 311 3.82 -5.79 19.47
N ILE A 312 3.81 -5.15 18.31
CA ILE A 312 4.94 -5.03 17.39
C ILE A 312 5.18 -3.55 17.14
N GLU A 313 6.34 -3.06 17.56
CA GLU A 313 6.81 -1.72 17.22
C GLU A 313 7.87 -1.80 16.13
N LEU A 314 7.68 -1.09 15.01
CA LEU A 314 8.67 -1.10 13.94
C LEU A 314 9.75 -0.05 14.18
N PRO A 315 11.02 -0.46 14.35
CA PRO A 315 12.13 0.48 14.43
C PRO A 315 12.50 1.01 13.04
N GLU A 316 13.26 2.10 13.06
CA GLU A 316 14.04 2.56 11.90
C GLU A 316 15.06 1.50 11.47
N PHE A 317 15.55 1.60 10.24
CA PHE A 317 16.59 0.68 9.76
C PHE A 317 17.93 0.90 10.44
N THR A 318 18.60 -0.21 10.75
CA THR A 318 19.99 -0.23 11.21
C THR A 318 20.95 0.01 10.05
N ALA A 319 22.22 0.28 10.36
CA ALA A 319 23.26 0.38 9.33
C ALA A 319 23.39 -0.89 8.49
N GLU A 320 23.27 -2.06 9.10
CA GLU A 320 23.32 -3.35 8.41
C GLU A 320 22.17 -3.51 7.42
N GLN A 321 20.96 -3.08 7.81
CA GLN A 321 19.77 -3.11 6.98
C GLN A 321 19.85 -2.13 5.80
N ILE A 322 20.40 -0.94 6.02
CA ILE A 322 20.62 0.04 4.95
C ILE A 322 21.73 -0.43 4.01
N GLN A 323 22.77 -1.08 4.54
CA GLN A 323 23.83 -1.67 3.74
C GLN A 323 23.31 -2.84 2.88
N ASP A 324 22.45 -3.69 3.42
CA ASP A 324 21.75 -4.73 2.65
C ASP A 324 20.92 -4.09 1.53
N LEU A 325 20.08 -3.11 1.86
CA LEU A 325 19.29 -2.39 0.85
C LEU A 325 20.16 -1.72 -0.23
N ALA A 326 21.29 -1.11 0.14
CA ALA A 326 22.24 -0.54 -0.81
C ALA A 326 22.77 -1.60 -1.80
N LYS A 327 23.13 -2.79 -1.30
CA LYS A 327 23.58 -3.91 -2.15
C LYS A 327 22.48 -4.38 -3.09
N ARG A 328 21.24 -4.47 -2.59
CA ARG A 328 20.07 -4.79 -3.42
C ARG A 328 19.80 -3.73 -4.48
N HIS A 329 20.20 -2.49 -4.24
CA HIS A 329 20.22 -1.40 -5.22
C HIS A 329 21.43 -1.39 -6.17
N GLY A 330 22.29 -2.42 -6.12
CA GLY A 330 23.51 -2.50 -6.93
C GLY A 330 24.64 -1.61 -6.43
N PHE A 331 24.52 -1.01 -5.25
CA PHE A 331 25.51 -0.11 -4.68
C PHE A 331 26.46 -0.81 -3.71
N ASN A 332 27.76 -0.59 -3.87
CA ASN A 332 28.79 -1.07 -2.95
C ASN A 332 29.28 0.07 -2.03
N TRP A 333 28.46 0.42 -1.05
CA TRP A 333 28.79 1.50 -0.11
C TRP A 333 29.65 1.02 1.05
N SER A 334 30.49 1.92 1.53
CA SER A 334 31.25 1.78 2.78
C SER A 334 30.40 2.15 3.99
N ASN A 335 30.78 1.62 5.16
CA ASN A 335 30.12 1.94 6.44
C ASN A 335 30.05 3.45 6.70
N GLN A 336 31.07 4.22 6.34
CA GLN A 336 31.07 5.68 6.50
C GLN A 336 30.00 6.37 5.64
N GLN A 337 29.72 5.87 4.43
CA GLN A 337 28.67 6.41 3.56
C GLN A 337 27.28 6.08 4.13
N ILE A 338 27.11 4.86 4.67
CA ILE A 338 25.88 4.45 5.35
C ILE A 338 25.62 5.29 6.60
N GLU A 339 26.63 5.48 7.45
CA GLU A 339 26.54 6.32 8.65
C GLU A 339 26.16 7.77 8.31
N LYS A 340 26.73 8.33 7.25
CA LYS A 340 26.36 9.66 6.75
C LYS A 340 24.90 9.71 6.30
N LEU A 341 24.43 8.71 5.55
CA LEU A 341 23.03 8.65 5.14
C LEU A 341 22.10 8.54 6.36
N ILE A 342 22.43 7.69 7.34
CA ILE A 342 21.66 7.58 8.58
C ILE A 342 21.61 8.91 9.32
N SER A 343 22.72 9.64 9.41
CA SER A 343 22.73 10.97 10.02
C SER A 343 21.79 11.93 9.29
N LEU A 344 21.73 11.85 7.95
CA LEU A 344 20.89 12.69 7.12
C LEU A 344 19.40 12.37 7.25
N VAL A 345 19.00 11.08 7.20
CA VAL A 345 17.58 10.69 7.09
C VAL A 345 17.05 9.81 8.24
N GLY A 346 17.84 9.53 9.25
CA GLY A 346 17.42 8.84 10.47
C GLY A 346 17.07 7.35 10.29
N GLY A 347 17.43 6.72 9.17
CA GLY A 347 17.11 5.31 8.90
C GLY A 347 15.61 5.06 8.64
N GLN A 348 14.82 6.10 8.39
CA GLN A 348 13.41 5.94 8.03
C GLN A 348 13.30 5.18 6.70
N PRO A 349 12.61 4.04 6.63
CA PRO A 349 12.59 3.18 5.45
C PRO A 349 12.22 3.90 4.17
N ASP A 350 11.24 4.81 4.22
CA ASP A 350 10.79 5.53 3.04
C ASP A 350 11.79 6.58 2.55
N LEU A 351 12.44 7.32 3.46
CA LEU A 351 13.49 8.27 3.10
C LEU A 351 14.73 7.56 2.55
N VAL A 352 15.13 6.45 3.17
CA VAL A 352 16.27 5.65 2.70
C VAL A 352 16.00 5.12 1.28
N ARG A 353 14.80 4.59 1.02
CA ARG A 353 14.43 4.11 -0.31
C ARG A 353 14.36 5.23 -1.35
N LEU A 354 13.84 6.40 -1.00
CA LEU A 354 13.87 7.58 -1.89
C LEU A 354 15.29 7.99 -2.26
N ALA A 355 16.22 7.93 -1.30
CA ALA A 355 17.64 8.20 -1.55
C ALA A 355 18.21 7.25 -2.60
N PHE A 356 18.04 5.94 -2.40
CA PHE A 356 18.56 4.93 -3.32
C PHE A 356 17.89 4.96 -4.69
N TYR A 357 16.58 5.19 -4.73
CA TYR A 357 15.84 5.34 -5.99
C TYR A 357 16.32 6.55 -6.80
N SER A 358 16.54 7.70 -6.16
CA SER A 358 17.02 8.93 -6.83
C SER A 358 18.45 8.78 -7.37
N LEU A 359 19.29 8.00 -6.68
CA LEU A 359 20.63 7.66 -7.13
C LEU A 359 20.60 6.69 -8.31
N TRP A 360 19.69 5.71 -8.28
CA TRP A 360 19.52 4.75 -9.36
C TRP A 360 19.03 5.44 -10.65
N GLN A 361 18.08 6.38 -10.51
CA GLN A 361 17.61 7.25 -11.60
C GLN A 361 18.68 8.26 -12.09
N GLN A 362 19.84 8.33 -11.43
CA GLN A 362 20.93 9.29 -11.72
C GLN A 362 20.51 10.76 -11.64
N GLU A 363 19.44 11.08 -10.88
CA GLU A 363 19.02 12.47 -10.64
C GLU A 363 20.04 13.22 -9.77
N VAL A 364 20.73 12.47 -8.89
CA VAL A 364 21.76 12.93 -7.97
C VAL A 364 22.94 11.96 -7.95
N THR A 365 24.12 12.49 -7.69
CA THR A 365 25.31 11.69 -7.37
C THR A 365 25.38 11.38 -5.87
N LEU A 366 26.17 10.37 -5.50
CA LEU A 366 26.39 10.02 -4.11
C LEU A 366 27.03 11.18 -3.33
N GLU A 367 27.98 11.87 -3.95
CA GLU A 367 28.66 13.03 -3.38
C GLU A 367 27.68 14.18 -3.12
N GLN A 368 26.77 14.43 -4.05
CA GLN A 368 25.72 15.44 -3.88
C GLN A 368 24.75 15.08 -2.76
N LEU A 369 24.29 13.82 -2.70
CA LEU A 369 23.41 13.34 -1.63
C LEU A 369 24.09 13.47 -0.25
N LEU A 370 25.31 12.95 -0.13
CA LEU A 370 26.04 12.92 1.14
C LEU A 370 26.66 14.26 1.53
N SER A 371 26.70 15.24 0.63
CA SER A 371 27.05 16.62 0.97
C SER A 371 26.08 17.23 1.99
N GLY A 372 24.85 16.70 2.07
CA GLY A 372 23.79 17.25 2.90
C GLY A 372 23.33 18.63 2.45
N SER A 373 23.60 19.03 1.20
CA SER A 373 23.13 20.30 0.65
C SER A 373 21.60 20.36 0.67
N LEU A 374 21.05 21.38 1.34
CA LEU A 374 19.60 21.56 1.45
C LEU A 374 18.92 21.63 0.07
N THR A 375 19.55 22.22 -0.94
CA THR A 375 19.02 22.27 -2.31
C THR A 375 18.84 20.88 -2.91
N VAL A 376 19.82 19.99 -2.68
CA VAL A 376 19.76 18.60 -3.17
C VAL A 376 18.72 17.80 -2.40
N LEU A 377 18.75 17.90 -1.07
CA LEU A 377 17.82 17.20 -0.19
C LEU A 377 16.36 17.62 -0.43
N SER A 378 16.10 18.92 -0.56
CA SER A 378 14.75 19.44 -0.86
C SER A 378 14.23 18.95 -2.21
N ARG A 379 15.10 18.65 -3.18
CA ARG A 379 14.68 18.05 -4.47
C ARG A 379 14.25 16.60 -4.30
N ILE A 380 15.04 15.78 -3.61
CA ILE A 380 14.75 14.35 -3.39
C ILE A 380 13.51 14.17 -2.49
N TYR A 381 13.39 14.98 -1.45
CA TYR A 381 12.42 14.79 -0.37
C TYR A 381 11.28 15.82 -0.38
N ASN A 382 11.09 16.55 -1.48
CA ASN A 382 10.13 17.67 -1.56
C ASN A 382 8.74 17.28 -1.02
N ASP A 383 8.14 16.26 -1.60
CA ASP A 383 6.80 15.79 -1.23
C ASP A 383 6.72 15.33 0.23
N ARG A 384 7.84 14.89 0.81
CA ARG A 384 7.91 14.50 2.22
C ARG A 384 7.91 15.74 3.11
N LEU A 385 8.77 16.69 2.79
CA LEU A 385 8.92 17.95 3.53
C LEU A 385 7.64 18.79 3.49
N GLN A 386 7.00 18.90 2.32
CA GLN A 386 5.72 19.62 2.17
C GLN A 386 4.59 18.98 2.99
N ARG A 387 4.49 17.64 3.01
CA ARG A 387 3.49 16.94 3.82
C ARG A 387 3.71 17.16 5.31
N GLN A 388 4.96 17.13 5.76
CA GLN A 388 5.27 17.40 7.17
C GLN A 388 4.96 18.85 7.54
N LEU A 389 5.29 19.81 6.66
CA LEU A 389 4.93 21.20 6.85
C LEU A 389 3.41 21.38 6.94
N TRP A 390 2.65 20.76 6.04
CA TRP A 390 1.19 20.77 6.08
C TRP A 390 0.66 20.22 7.41
N ASN A 391 1.19 19.09 7.88
CA ASN A 391 0.79 18.48 9.16
C ASN A 391 1.09 19.38 10.37
N LEU A 392 2.21 20.10 10.36
CA LEU A 392 2.56 21.06 11.41
C LEU A 392 1.61 22.28 11.41
N GLN A 393 1.25 22.77 10.22
CA GLN A 393 0.41 23.95 10.03
C GLN A 393 -1.10 23.71 10.25
N GLN A 394 -1.52 22.46 10.47
CA GLN A 394 -2.91 22.15 10.83
C GLN A 394 -3.32 22.96 12.07
N LYS A 395 -4.47 23.66 11.97
CA LYS A 395 -4.96 24.60 12.99
C LYS A 395 -5.08 23.93 14.37
N GLN A 396 -4.75 24.68 15.43
CA GLN A 396 -4.95 24.37 16.87
C GLN A 396 -3.92 23.49 17.59
N SER A 397 -2.75 23.22 17.01
CA SER A 397 -1.84 22.22 17.59
C SER A 397 -0.67 22.79 18.44
N GLY A 398 -0.26 24.04 18.21
CA GLY A 398 0.98 24.59 18.77
C GLY A 398 2.25 23.83 18.35
N LEU A 399 2.13 22.88 17.40
CA LEU A 399 3.21 21.97 17.01
C LEU A 399 4.28 22.68 16.20
N THR A 400 3.91 23.67 15.38
CA THR A 400 4.86 24.48 14.63
C THR A 400 5.85 25.17 15.57
N ASP A 401 5.35 25.85 16.60
CA ASP A 401 6.20 26.55 17.58
C ASP A 401 7.01 25.56 18.42
N ALA A 402 6.40 24.43 18.83
CA ALA A 402 7.09 23.38 19.55
C ALA A 402 8.24 22.79 18.73
N PHE A 403 8.01 22.49 17.45
CA PHE A 403 9.04 21.95 16.57
C PHE A 403 10.09 22.98 16.20
N ALA A 404 9.71 24.25 16.03
CA ALA A 404 10.65 25.36 15.86
C ALA A 404 11.64 25.43 17.03
N LYS A 405 11.17 25.32 18.28
CA LYS A 405 12.07 25.25 19.45
C LYS A 405 13.06 24.09 19.35
N VAL A 406 12.59 22.90 18.94
CA VAL A 406 13.43 21.71 18.80
C VAL A 406 14.53 21.89 17.74
N VAL A 407 14.21 22.41 16.55
CA VAL A 407 15.20 22.53 15.46
C VAL A 407 16.14 23.73 15.61
N MET A 408 15.75 24.75 16.38
CA MET A 408 16.59 25.91 16.70
C MET A 408 17.55 25.66 17.86
N SER A 409 17.22 24.71 18.75
CA SER A 409 18.08 24.35 19.88
C SER A 409 19.25 23.47 19.47
N LYS A 410 20.40 23.65 20.14
CA LYS A 410 21.53 22.71 20.08
C LYS A 410 21.42 21.58 21.11
N GLU A 411 20.59 21.77 22.12
CA GLU A 411 20.37 20.81 23.21
C GLU A 411 18.96 20.21 23.13
N PRO A 412 18.74 19.00 23.67
CA PRO A 412 17.41 18.41 23.76
C PRO A 412 16.42 19.35 24.48
N VAL A 413 15.23 19.51 23.91
CA VAL A 413 14.22 20.48 24.36
C VAL A 413 13.08 19.77 25.08
N GLU A 414 12.72 20.26 26.27
CA GLU A 414 11.53 19.79 26.97
C GLU A 414 10.27 20.34 26.28
N LEU A 415 9.31 19.46 26.03
CA LEU A 415 8.05 19.78 25.38
C LEU A 415 6.89 19.32 26.28
N ASP A 416 5.73 19.96 26.12
CA ASP A 416 4.50 19.40 26.66
C ASP A 416 4.28 17.98 26.13
N LEU A 417 3.75 17.09 26.97
CA LEU A 417 3.56 15.68 26.63
C LEU A 417 2.75 15.49 25.34
N ALA A 418 1.67 16.25 25.15
CA ALA A 418 0.84 16.13 23.95
C ALA A 418 1.62 16.55 22.69
N GLN A 419 2.42 17.61 22.80
CA GLN A 419 3.29 18.07 21.70
C GLN A 419 4.40 17.06 21.40
N ALA A 420 5.07 16.54 22.43
CA ALA A 420 6.14 15.55 22.31
C ALA A 420 5.65 14.28 21.60
N PHE A 421 4.53 13.70 22.07
CA PHE A 421 3.95 12.51 21.45
C PHE A 421 3.51 12.80 20.02
N LYS A 422 2.88 13.94 19.75
CA LYS A 422 2.40 14.25 18.41
C LYS A 422 3.55 14.49 17.43
N LEU A 423 4.61 15.20 17.82
CA LEU A 423 5.80 15.36 16.97
C LEU A 423 6.54 14.03 16.75
N GLN A 424 6.69 13.22 17.80
CA GLN A 424 7.33 11.90 17.69
C GLN A 424 6.55 11.02 16.71
N SER A 425 5.23 11.11 16.79
CA SER A 425 4.35 10.31 15.99
C SER A 425 4.39 10.65 14.49
N LEU A 426 4.59 11.93 14.15
CA LEU A 426 4.83 12.40 12.79
C LEU A 426 6.22 11.98 12.28
N GLY A 427 7.06 11.39 13.13
CA GLY A 427 8.44 11.01 12.81
C GLY A 427 9.40 12.19 12.76
N LEU A 428 9.03 13.35 13.31
CA LEU A 428 9.82 14.58 13.26
C LEU A 428 10.82 14.71 14.42
N VAL A 429 10.55 14.09 15.56
CA VAL A 429 11.43 14.11 16.73
C VAL A 429 11.67 12.71 17.29
N ARG A 430 12.79 12.56 17.99
CA ARG A 430 13.06 11.44 18.90
C ARG A 430 13.10 11.95 20.33
N LEU A 431 12.60 11.14 21.26
CA LEU A 431 12.62 11.47 22.69
C LEU A 431 13.84 10.80 23.35
N ARG A 432 14.58 11.58 24.14
CA ARG A 432 15.62 11.11 25.06
C ARG A 432 15.16 11.45 26.47
N GLY A 433 14.52 10.50 27.13
CA GLY A 433 13.78 10.78 28.36
C GLY A 433 12.55 11.63 28.06
N ASP A 434 12.44 12.78 28.72
CA ASP A 434 11.39 13.79 28.58
C ASP A 434 11.74 14.90 27.54
N ARG A 435 12.92 14.82 26.92
CA ARG A 435 13.39 15.85 25.98
C ARG A 435 13.38 15.38 24.53
N ALA A 436 12.97 16.27 23.63
CA ALA A 436 12.90 16.05 22.20
C ALA A 436 14.14 16.56 21.46
N ILE A 437 14.57 15.80 20.46
CA ILE A 437 15.58 16.18 19.45
C ILE A 437 15.01 15.94 18.05
N PRO A 438 15.50 16.62 17.00
CA PRO A 438 15.13 16.29 15.63
C PRO A 438 15.42 14.81 15.33
N SER A 439 14.54 14.15 14.57
CA SER A 439 14.73 12.73 14.24
C SER A 439 15.85 12.49 13.23
N CYS A 440 16.12 13.46 12.36
CA CYS A 440 17.22 13.42 11.40
C CYS A 440 17.67 14.83 10.98
N GLU A 441 18.86 14.91 10.39
CA GLU A 441 19.44 16.18 9.96
C GLU A 441 18.66 16.82 8.79
N LEU A 442 18.05 16.02 7.91
CA LEU A 442 17.16 16.50 6.84
C LEU A 442 16.07 17.42 7.39
N TYR A 443 15.33 16.96 8.41
CA TYR A 443 14.29 17.78 9.02
C TYR A 443 14.89 18.95 9.81
N ALA A 444 15.99 18.73 10.54
CA ALA A 444 16.65 19.80 11.28
C ALA A 444 17.05 20.97 10.36
N GLN A 445 17.71 20.70 9.23
CA GLN A 445 18.17 21.72 8.29
C GLN A 445 17.01 22.40 7.58
N TYR A 446 16.09 21.63 7.02
CA TYR A 446 14.98 22.18 6.25
C TYR A 446 14.10 23.09 7.10
N PHE A 447 13.65 22.61 8.26
CA PHE A 447 12.74 23.38 9.11
C PHE A 447 13.45 24.54 9.82
N ARG A 448 14.74 24.42 10.17
CA ARG A 448 15.52 25.56 10.65
C ARG A 448 15.62 26.66 9.59
N SER A 449 15.88 26.30 8.34
CA SER A 449 15.93 27.26 7.23
C SER A 449 14.55 27.90 7.01
N TYR A 450 13.49 27.09 6.98
CA TYR A 450 12.11 27.55 6.83
C TYR A 450 11.70 28.56 7.92
N PHE A 451 11.95 28.25 9.20
CA PHE A 451 11.60 29.14 10.32
C PHE A 451 12.48 30.40 10.39
N ASN A 452 13.65 30.40 9.76
CA ASN A 452 14.50 31.58 9.58
C ASN A 452 14.17 32.39 8.31
N GLY A 453 13.16 31.98 7.53
CA GLY A 453 12.74 32.65 6.30
C GLY A 453 13.59 32.34 5.05
N GLY A 454 14.33 31.22 5.07
CA GLY A 454 15.31 30.86 4.05
C GLY A 454 14.88 29.79 3.03
N VAL A 455 13.61 29.38 2.99
CA VAL A 455 13.07 28.36 2.06
C VAL A 455 11.80 28.86 1.40
#